data_AF-A0A383F235-F1
#
_entry.id   AF-A0A383F235-F1
#
_cell.length_a   1.000
_cell.length_b   1.000
_cell.length_c   1.000
_cell.angle_alpha   90.00
_cell.angle_beta   90.00
_cell.angle_gamma   90.00
#
_symmetry.space_group_name_H-M   'P 1'
#
loop_
_entity.id
_entity.type
_entity.pdbx_description
1 polymer ?
#
loop_
_entity_poly.entity_id
_entity_poly.type
_entity_poly.pdbx_seq_one_letter_code
_entity_poly.pdbx_strand_id
1 'polypeptide(L)'
;MKKIMDIKDLVENDFFEGVLLEIFRPKEMSRPRVRPVYELPRDILVEFPMNLRTENPIGTRFISNVKVCQKRNRDGSLRGQKYLCADKISIKLVREYSPLGEMYAVQKPGTVSDRSFEYIKS
;
A
#
# COMPACT_ATOMS: atom_id res chain seq x y z
N MET A 1 3.11 12.51 20.64
CA MET A 1 2.58 11.87 19.42
C MET A 1 3.07 12.64 18.21
N LYS A 2 3.72 11.98 17.23
CA LYS A 2 4.06 12.65 15.97
C LYS A 2 2.77 12.95 15.20
N LYS A 3 2.63 14.19 14.70
CA LYS A 3 1.48 14.62 13.89
C LYS A 3 1.44 13.78 12.62
N ILE A 4 0.29 13.19 12.31
CA ILE A 4 0.05 12.54 11.02
C ILE A 4 -0.08 13.66 9.98
N MET A 5 0.67 13.58 8.89
CA MET A 5 0.60 14.52 7.77
C MET A 5 -0.75 14.41 7.05
N ASP A 6 -1.26 15.52 6.51
CA ASP A 6 -2.40 15.51 5.59
C ASP A 6 -1.91 15.23 4.16
N ILE A 7 -2.75 14.61 3.31
CA ILE A 7 -2.46 14.43 1.87
C ILE A 7 -2.16 15.77 1.19
N LYS A 8 -2.80 16.86 1.64
CA LYS A 8 -2.58 18.20 1.09
C LYS A 8 -1.17 18.72 1.35
N ASP A 9 -0.56 18.32 2.46
CA ASP A 9 0.77 18.77 2.89
C ASP A 9 1.90 18.06 2.14
N LEU A 10 1.61 16.95 1.45
CA LEU A 10 2.62 16.21 0.68
C LEU A 10 3.00 16.96 -0.60
N VAL A 11 4.30 17.10 -0.88
CA VAL A 11 4.79 17.72 -2.12
C VAL A 11 5.20 16.64 -3.13
N GLU A 12 4.88 16.84 -4.40
CA GLU A 12 5.29 15.90 -5.46
C GLU A 12 6.81 15.80 -5.51
N ASN A 13 7.34 14.57 -5.59
CA ASN A 13 8.75 14.20 -5.47
C ASN A 13 9.36 14.19 -4.07
N ASP A 14 8.60 14.50 -3.01
CA ASP A 14 9.07 14.24 -1.65
C ASP A 14 9.43 12.76 -1.47
N PHE A 15 10.45 12.53 -0.65
CA PHE A 15 11.00 11.21 -0.37
C PHE A 15 11.00 10.98 1.14
N PHE A 16 10.50 9.82 1.54
CA PHE A 16 10.46 9.41 2.94
C PHE A 16 11.16 8.07 3.08
N GLU A 17 12.15 8.03 3.96
CA GLU A 17 12.93 6.82 4.23
C GLU A 17 12.30 5.98 5.34
N GLY A 18 12.45 4.67 5.23
CA GLY A 18 12.13 3.77 6.33
C GLY A 18 10.66 3.78 6.77
N VAL A 19 9.73 4.08 5.87
CA VAL A 19 8.30 4.16 6.18
C VAL A 19 7.77 2.77 6.53
N LEU A 20 7.10 2.67 7.67
CA LEU A 20 6.40 1.47 8.10
C LEU A 20 5.05 1.36 7.37
N LEU A 21 4.89 0.29 6.62
CA LEU A 21 3.74 -0.03 5.78
C LEU A 21 3.07 -1.32 6.25
N GLU A 22 1.76 -1.45 6.04
CA GLU A 22 0.96 -2.62 6.44
C GLU A 22 0.00 -3.04 5.31
N ILE A 23 -0.07 -4.34 5.02
CA ILE A 23 -1.09 -4.90 4.15
C ILE A 23 -2.45 -4.84 4.85
N PHE A 24 -3.47 -4.33 4.18
CA PHE A 24 -4.83 -4.31 4.71
C PHE A 24 -5.87 -4.72 3.67
N ARG A 25 -7.04 -5.14 4.16
CA ARG A 25 -8.24 -5.35 3.37
C ARG A 25 -9.05 -4.05 3.30
N PRO A 26 -9.13 -3.38 2.14
CA PRO A 26 -10.03 -2.24 1.98
C PRO A 26 -11.50 -2.67 2.03
N LYS A 27 -12.40 -1.76 2.43
CA LYS A 27 -13.85 -2.03 2.50
C LYS A 27 -14.52 -2.04 1.12
N GLU A 28 -14.10 -1.13 0.25
CA GLU A 28 -14.76 -0.86 -1.04
C GLU A 28 -14.17 -1.66 -2.21
N MET A 29 -13.09 -2.40 -1.97
CA MET A 29 -12.38 -3.17 -2.98
C MET A 29 -12.03 -4.56 -2.46
N SER A 30 -11.99 -5.55 -3.34
CA SER A 30 -11.55 -6.90 -2.98
C SER A 30 -10.03 -7.03 -2.93
N ARG A 31 -9.29 -6.25 -3.73
CA ARG A 31 -7.83 -6.36 -3.82
C ARG A 31 -7.14 -5.88 -2.53
N PRO A 32 -6.17 -6.64 -1.95
CA PRO A 32 -5.39 -6.19 -0.81
C PRO A 32 -4.56 -4.95 -1.16
N ARG A 33 -4.47 -4.02 -0.23
CA ARG A 33 -3.72 -2.76 -0.39
C ARG A 33 -2.69 -2.61 0.72
N VAL A 34 -1.82 -1.63 0.56
CA VAL A 34 -0.81 -1.26 1.55
C VAL A 34 -1.07 0.17 1.98
N ARG A 35 -0.85 0.45 3.26
CA ARG A 35 -0.99 1.79 3.85
C ARG A 35 0.15 2.10 4.82
N PRO A 36 0.49 3.37 5.06
CA PRO A 36 1.34 3.75 6.17
C PRO A 36 0.71 3.38 7.52
N VAL A 37 1.55 2.98 8.48
CA VAL A 37 1.10 2.73 9.86
C VAL A 37 1.04 4.03 10.66
N TYR A 38 1.99 4.95 10.45
CA TYR A 38 2.07 6.25 11.12
C TYR A 38 2.78 7.30 10.24
N GLU A 39 2.83 8.56 10.72
CA GLU A 39 3.46 9.75 10.10
C GLU A 39 2.84 10.23 8.78
N LEU A 40 2.55 9.33 7.85
CA LEU A 40 1.93 9.64 6.56
C LEU A 40 0.41 9.39 6.58
N PRO A 41 -0.36 10.00 5.67
CA PRO A 41 -1.82 9.82 5.64
C PRO A 41 -2.19 8.36 5.47
N ARG A 42 -3.08 7.85 6.34
CA ARG A 42 -3.42 6.41 6.36
C ARG A 42 -4.20 5.94 5.13
N ASP A 43 -5.00 6.83 4.55
CA ASP A 43 -5.88 6.51 3.42
C ASP A 43 -5.23 6.82 2.06
N ILE A 44 -3.95 7.22 2.05
CA ILE A 44 -3.23 7.45 0.79
C ILE A 44 -3.02 6.13 0.04
N LEU A 45 -3.16 6.17 -1.28
CA LEU A 45 -2.79 5.04 -2.11
C LEU A 45 -1.28 4.79 -2.01
N VAL A 46 -0.89 3.56 -1.70
CA VAL A 46 0.49 3.09 -1.84
C VAL A 46 0.57 2.13 -3.03
N GLU A 47 1.34 2.51 -4.04
CA GLU A 47 1.75 1.61 -5.12
C GLU A 47 2.81 0.66 -4.57
N PHE A 48 2.49 -0.64 -4.58
CA PHE A 48 3.27 -1.68 -3.94
C PHE A 48 3.21 -3.00 -4.74
N PRO A 49 4.30 -3.78 -4.81
CA PRO A 49 4.34 -5.03 -5.56
C PRO A 49 3.18 -5.97 -5.25
N MET A 50 2.60 -6.57 -6.30
CA MET A 50 1.40 -7.39 -6.16
C MET A 50 1.68 -8.71 -5.45
N ASN A 51 2.74 -9.40 -5.84
CA ASN A 51 3.18 -10.67 -5.25
C ASN A 51 3.31 -10.55 -3.73
N LEU A 52 3.97 -9.49 -3.24
CA LEU A 52 4.12 -9.25 -1.80
C LEU A 52 2.77 -9.03 -1.09
N ARG A 53 1.78 -8.43 -1.76
CA ARG A 53 0.44 -8.22 -1.19
C ARG A 53 -0.40 -9.49 -1.11
N THR A 54 -0.10 -10.51 -1.92
CA THR A 54 -0.89 -11.73 -2.05
C THR A 54 -0.24 -12.94 -1.38
N GLU A 55 1.08 -12.98 -1.35
CA GLU A 55 1.88 -14.06 -0.73
C GLU A 55 2.00 -13.92 0.79
N ASN A 56 1.59 -12.78 1.35
CA ASN A 56 1.69 -12.50 2.79
C ASN A 56 0.29 -12.27 3.39
N PRO A 57 0.08 -12.62 4.67
CA PRO A 57 -1.19 -12.43 5.32
C PRO A 57 -1.52 -10.93 5.51
N ILE A 58 -2.81 -10.61 5.59
CA ILE A 58 -3.30 -9.29 5.97
C ILE A 58 -2.73 -8.91 7.33
N GLY A 59 -2.27 -7.66 7.44
CA GLY A 59 -1.57 -7.15 8.59
C GLY A 59 -0.05 -7.27 8.49
N THR A 60 0.51 -8.02 7.54
CA THR A 60 1.97 -8.09 7.37
C THR A 60 2.57 -6.70 7.17
N ARG A 61 3.69 -6.44 7.86
CA ARG A 61 4.37 -5.14 7.86
C ARG A 61 5.67 -5.17 7.08
N PHE A 62 5.92 -4.07 6.39
CA PHE A 62 7.14 -3.84 5.63
C PHE A 62 7.71 -2.47 5.99
N ILE A 63 9.04 -2.35 5.94
CA ILE A 63 9.73 -1.07 5.88
C ILE A 63 10.10 -0.82 4.42
N SER A 64 9.85 0.38 3.92
CA SER A 64 10.24 0.77 2.57
C SER A 64 10.48 2.27 2.52
N ASN A 65 11.38 2.68 1.64
CA ASN A 65 11.43 4.05 1.19
C ASN A 65 10.24 4.30 0.24
N VAL A 66 9.67 5.49 0.30
CA VAL A 66 8.53 5.87 -0.55
C VAL A 66 8.73 7.25 -1.15
N LYS A 67 8.25 7.44 -2.37
CA LYS A 67 8.22 8.73 -3.06
C LYS A 67 6.79 9.20 -3.27
N VAL A 68 6.53 10.48 -3.06
CA VAL A 68 5.24 11.10 -3.41
C VAL A 68 5.16 11.32 -4.91
N CYS A 69 4.13 10.76 -5.52
CA CYS A 69 3.87 10.82 -6.94
C CYS A 69 2.49 11.43 -7.22
N GLN A 70 2.34 12.06 -8.38
CA GLN A 70 1.09 12.63 -8.86
C GLN A 70 0.88 12.27 -10.33
N LYS A 71 -0.23 11.59 -10.64
CA LYS A 71 -0.54 11.26 -12.04
C LYS A 71 -0.94 12.52 -12.79
N ARG A 72 -0.56 12.56 -14.07
CA ARG A 72 -0.91 13.62 -15.01
C ARG A 72 -1.58 13.03 -16.25
N ASN A 73 -2.45 13.82 -16.87
CA ASN A 73 -3.00 13.57 -18.19
C ASN A 73 -1.96 13.92 -19.27
N ARG A 74 -2.25 13.59 -20.53
CA ARG A 74 -1.37 13.91 -21.66
C ARG A 74 -1.14 15.42 -21.85
N ASP A 75 -2.10 16.23 -21.43
CA ASP A 75 -2.05 17.70 -21.46
C ASP A 75 -1.30 18.32 -20.24
N GLY A 76 -0.79 17.49 -19.32
CA GLY A 76 -0.08 17.93 -18.12
C GLY A 76 -0.98 18.23 -16.91
N SER A 77 -2.30 18.24 -17.07
CA SER A 77 -3.27 18.45 -15.99
C SER A 77 -3.22 17.32 -14.95
N LEU A 78 -3.53 17.64 -13.70
CA LEU A 78 -3.50 16.66 -12.60
C LEU A 78 -4.61 15.62 -12.75
N ARG A 79 -4.28 14.35 -12.57
CA ARG A 79 -5.24 13.23 -12.58
C ARG A 79 -5.28 12.53 -11.23
N GLY A 80 -6.36 12.76 -10.49
CA GLY A 80 -6.60 12.12 -9.19
C GLY A 80 -5.69 12.68 -8.08
N GLN A 81 -5.73 12.01 -6.92
CA GLN A 81 -4.94 12.41 -5.75
C GLN A 81 -3.48 11.97 -5.85
N LYS A 82 -2.62 12.60 -5.03
CA LYS A 82 -1.25 12.15 -4.78
C LYS A 82 -1.26 10.74 -4.21
N TYR A 83 -0.19 10.00 -4.48
CA TYR A 83 0.00 8.64 -4.00
C TYR A 83 1.47 8.41 -3.63
N LEU A 84 1.73 7.35 -2.87
CA LEU A 84 3.08 6.93 -2.53
C LEU A 84 3.51 5.80 -3.47
N CYS A 85 4.72 5.88 -4.00
CA CYS A 85 5.35 4.79 -4.74
C CYS A 85 6.45 4.17 -3.86
N ALA A 86 6.29 2.90 -3.49
CA ALA A 86 7.31 2.20 -2.72
C ALA A 86 8.49 1.81 -3.61
N ASP A 87 9.70 2.15 -3.18
CA ASP A 87 10.92 1.70 -3.84
C ASP A 87 11.12 0.21 -3.61
N LYS A 88 10.94 -0.57 -4.68
CA LYS A 88 11.00 -2.04 -4.69
C LYS A 88 12.31 -2.59 -4.11
N ILE A 89 13.42 -1.85 -4.25
CA ILE A 89 14.75 -2.28 -3.77
C ILE A 89 14.83 -2.16 -2.24
N SER A 90 14.20 -1.14 -1.68
CA SER A 90 14.24 -0.85 -0.24
C SER A 90 13.28 -1.67 0.61
N ILE A 91 12.32 -2.38 0.00
CA ILE A 91 11.27 -3.12 0.72
C ILE A 91 11.89 -4.24 1.56
N LYS A 92 11.64 -4.21 2.87
CA LYS A 92 12.07 -5.23 3.83
C LYS A 92 10.90 -5.68 4.72
N LEU A 93 10.73 -6.99 4.87
CA LEU A 93 9.75 -7.57 5.79
C LEU A 93 10.13 -7.29 7.25
N VAL A 94 9.17 -6.85 8.07
CA VAL A 94 9.36 -6.67 9.51
C VAL A 94 9.12 -8.01 10.22
N ARG A 95 10.18 -8.79 10.41
CA ARG A 95 10.09 -10.15 10.97
C ARG A 95 9.61 -10.23 12.41
N GLU A 96 9.81 -9.18 13.19
CA GLU A 96 9.39 -9.09 14.59
C GLU A 96 7.88 -8.87 14.75
N TYR A 97 7.16 -8.68 13.65
CA TYR A 97 5.73 -8.49 13.64
C TYR A 97 5.04 -9.58 12.81
N SER A 98 4.27 -10.42 13.48
CA SER A 98 3.35 -11.37 12.86
C SER A 98 1.91 -10.92 13.11
N PRO A 99 1.06 -10.83 12.08
CA PRO A 99 -0.36 -10.57 12.30
C PRO A 99 -0.99 -11.66 13.16
N LEU A 100 -1.91 -11.29 14.06
CA LEU A 100 -2.58 -12.20 15.01
C LEU A 100 -3.49 -13.25 14.33
N GLY A 101 -3.63 -13.21 13.02
CA GLY A 101 -4.39 -14.18 12.24
C GLY A 101 -3.89 -14.26 10.81
N GLU A 102 -3.82 -15.48 10.28
CA GLU A 102 -3.31 -15.74 8.94
C GLU A 102 -4.44 -15.63 7.91
N MET A 103 -4.81 -14.39 7.55
CA MET A 103 -5.79 -14.16 6.48
C MET A 103 -5.08 -13.81 5.18
N TYR A 104 -5.24 -14.61 4.14
CA TYR A 104 -4.60 -14.38 2.83
C TYR A 104 -5.59 -13.90 1.78
N ALA A 105 -5.10 -13.07 0.86
CA ALA A 105 -5.86 -12.66 -0.31
C ALA A 105 -5.58 -13.61 -1.47
N VAL A 106 -6.60 -14.38 -1.87
CA VAL A 106 -6.50 -15.34 -2.99
C VAL A 106 -7.25 -14.77 -4.19
N GLN A 107 -6.60 -14.80 -5.35
CA GLN A 107 -7.20 -14.31 -6.58
C GLN A 107 -8.29 -15.29 -7.06
N LYS A 108 -9.46 -14.76 -7.44
CA LYS A 108 -10.56 -15.60 -7.92
C LYS A 108 -10.26 -16.11 -9.33
N PRO A 109 -10.33 -17.43 -9.58
CA PRO A 109 -10.14 -17.97 -10.93
C PRO A 109 -11.26 -17.50 -11.87
N GLY A 110 -10.94 -17.33 -13.16
CA GLY A 110 -11.94 -17.06 -14.21
C GLY A 110 -12.52 -15.63 -14.24
N THR A 111 -11.89 -14.66 -13.57
CA THR A 111 -12.34 -13.25 -13.66
C THR A 111 -11.64 -12.50 -14.79
N VAL A 112 -12.40 -11.75 -15.59
CA VAL A 112 -12.00 -11.06 -16.83
C VAL A 112 -10.80 -10.09 -16.67
N SER A 113 -10.36 -9.80 -15.44
CA SER A 113 -9.34 -8.79 -15.18
C SER A 113 -8.30 -9.16 -14.11
N ASP A 114 -8.37 -10.36 -13.51
CA ASP A 114 -7.42 -10.77 -12.46
C ASP A 114 -7.37 -9.80 -11.26
N ARG A 115 -8.43 -8.99 -11.08
CA ARG A 115 -8.49 -7.96 -10.03
C ARG A 115 -9.40 -8.33 -8.86
N SER A 116 -10.07 -9.46 -8.93
CA SER A 116 -11.00 -9.91 -7.90
C SER A 116 -10.34 -10.90 -6.96
N PHE A 117 -10.52 -10.68 -5.66
CA PHE A 117 -9.92 -11.48 -4.60
C PHE A 117 -10.98 -11.96 -3.61
N GLU A 118 -10.69 -13.08 -2.98
CA GLU A 118 -11.33 -13.57 -1.76
C GLU A 118 -10.32 -13.68 -0.63
N TYR A 119 -10.83 -13.79 0.59
CA TYR A 119 -10.02 -13.79 1.78
C TYR A 119 -10.25 -15.07 2.57
N ILE A 120 -9.21 -15.89 2.69
CA ILE A 120 -9.27 -17.18 3.36
C ILE A 120 -8.47 -17.06 4.66
N LYS A 121 -9.04 -17.57 5.76
CA LYS A 121 -8.31 -17.74 7.01
C LYS A 121 -7.58 -19.08 6.98
N SER A 122 -6.29 -19.07 7.26
CA SER A 122 -5.50 -20.25 7.55
C SER A 122 -5.44 -20.51 9.05
#